data_AF-A0A958M8F6-F1
#
_entry.id   AF-A0A958M8F6-F1
#
_cell.length_a   1.000
_cell.length_b   1.000
_cell.length_c   1.000
_cell.angle_alpha   90.00
_cell.angle_beta   90.00
_cell.angle_gamma   90.00
#
_symmetry.space_group_name_H-M   'P 1'
#
loop_
_entity.id
_entity.type
_entity.pdbx_description
1 polymer ?
#
loop_
_entity_poly.entity_id
_entity_poly.type
_entity_poly.pdbx_seq_one_letter_code
_entity_poly.pdbx_strand_id
1 'polypeptide(L)'
;MMRNNQKSLTRWVLILTSFIVVSLILWNTYSFFQTFKEEERIKMRIWAAAQAELLQTTDLNKDIGELPLEIIRNNTSTPMILVNVDGVVSPNNLDERKTKDSAYLKRKIREFGNANPPIEIVYKNEKLATLYYGDSEIITKLKYYPMALVL
;
A
#
# COMPACT_ATOMS: atom_id res chain seq x y z
N MET A 1 -28.02 35.79 -40.61
CA MET A 1 -28.23 34.85 -39.48
C MET A 1 -27.07 33.87 -39.21
N MET A 2 -26.05 33.73 -40.07
CA MET A 2 -25.01 32.68 -39.92
C MET A 2 -23.92 32.92 -38.85
N ARG A 3 -23.78 34.13 -38.29
CA ARG A 3 -22.70 34.46 -37.33
C ARG A 3 -22.94 33.91 -35.91
N ASN A 4 -24.19 33.57 -35.55
CA ASN A 4 -24.53 33.12 -34.20
C ASN A 4 -24.16 31.64 -33.96
N ASN A 5 -24.32 30.77 -34.97
CA ASN A 5 -23.95 29.35 -34.86
C ASN A 5 -22.44 29.15 -34.69
N GLN A 6 -21.62 29.92 -35.41
CA GLN A 6 -20.14 29.84 -35.31
C GLN A 6 -19.63 30.14 -33.89
N LYS A 7 -20.21 31.13 -33.20
CA LYS A 7 -19.85 31.46 -31.80
C LYS A 7 -20.28 30.39 -30.79
N SER A 8 -21.41 29.72 -31.05
CA SER A 8 -21.86 28.61 -30.19
C SER A 8 -21.00 27.36 -30.37
N LEU A 9 -20.58 27.05 -31.60
CA LEU A 9 -19.71 25.92 -31.92
C LEU A 9 -18.33 26.06 -31.27
N THR A 10 -17.70 27.23 -31.33
CA THR A 10 -16.38 27.44 -30.70
C THR A 10 -16.44 27.30 -29.17
N ARG A 11 -17.53 27.76 -28.54
CA ARG A 11 -17.73 27.57 -27.10
C ARG A 11 -17.85 26.09 -26.73
N TRP A 12 -18.61 25.30 -27.49
CA TRP A 12 -18.73 23.85 -27.25
C TRP A 12 -17.43 23.10 -27.50
N VAL A 13 -16.66 23.48 -28.53
CA VAL A 13 -15.33 22.91 -28.78
C VAL A 13 -14.37 23.18 -27.61
N LEU A 14 -14.35 24.41 -27.08
CA LEU A 14 -13.49 24.73 -25.93
C LEU A 14 -13.85 23.91 -24.68
N ILE A 15 -15.15 23.74 -24.40
CA ILE A 15 -15.63 22.92 -23.29
C ILE A 15 -15.22 21.46 -23.47
N LEU A 16 -15.39 20.90 -24.68
CA LEU A 16 -15.02 19.53 -24.99
C LEU A 16 -13.51 19.31 -24.85
N THR A 17 -12.70 20.23 -25.37
CA THR A 17 -11.23 20.15 -25.23
C THR A 17 -10.81 20.20 -23.78
N SER A 18 -11.39 21.10 -22.97
CA SER A 18 -11.10 21.19 -21.54
C SER A 18 -11.47 19.89 -20.81
N PHE A 19 -12.64 19.31 -21.11
CA PHE A 19 -13.07 18.05 -20.55
C PHE A 19 -12.13 16.89 -20.89
N ILE A 20 -11.66 16.83 -22.14
CA ILE A 20 -10.68 15.82 -22.58
C ILE A 20 -9.36 15.97 -21.82
N VAL A 21 -8.85 17.20 -21.68
CA VAL A 21 -7.61 17.46 -20.93
C VAL A 21 -7.73 17.02 -19.48
N VAL A 22 -8.82 17.39 -18.79
CA VAL A 22 -9.06 16.97 -17.40
C VAL A 22 -9.15 15.44 -17.30
N SER A 23 -9.88 14.80 -18.22
CA SER A 23 -10.01 13.34 -18.25
C SER A 23 -8.66 12.63 -18.44
N LEU A 24 -7.79 13.15 -19.31
CA LEU A 24 -6.45 12.62 -19.53
C LEU A 24 -5.55 12.78 -18.29
N ILE A 25 -5.63 13.91 -17.59
CA ILE A 25 -4.88 14.15 -16.34
C ILE A 25 -5.34 13.17 -15.26
N LEU A 26 -6.65 13.00 -15.09
CA LEU A 26 -7.22 12.07 -14.12
C LEU A 26 -6.83 10.62 -14.44
N TRP A 27 -6.90 10.23 -15.71
CA TRP A 27 -6.47 8.91 -16.17
C TRP A 27 -4.99 8.65 -15.87
N ASN A 28 -4.12 9.61 -16.19
CA ASN A 28 -2.69 9.49 -15.93
C ASN A 28 -2.39 9.39 -14.43
N THR A 29 -3.04 10.22 -13.61
CA THR A 29 -2.82 10.22 -12.16
C THR A 29 -3.35 8.94 -11.50
N TYR A 30 -4.48 8.41 -11.98
CA TYR A 30 -4.98 7.11 -11.54
C TYR A 30 -3.99 5.98 -11.88
N SER A 31 -3.47 5.96 -13.12
CA SER A 31 -2.45 4.98 -13.52
C SER A 31 -1.19 5.08 -12.64
N PHE A 32 -0.73 6.30 -12.38
CA PHE A 32 0.41 6.56 -11.51
C PHE A 32 0.19 6.02 -10.09
N PHE A 33 -0.99 6.27 -9.50
CA PHE A 33 -1.35 5.75 -8.19
C PHE A 33 -1.30 4.21 -8.14
N GLN A 34 -1.82 3.53 -9.15
CA GLN A 34 -1.79 2.06 -9.21
C GLN A 34 -0.35 1.54 -9.30
N THR A 35 0.51 2.14 -10.13
CA THR A 35 1.93 1.76 -10.20
C THR A 35 2.61 1.85 -8.82
N PHE A 36 2.33 2.92 -8.08
CA PHE A 36 2.86 3.10 -6.72
C PHE A 36 2.36 2.04 -5.73
N LYS A 37 1.09 1.62 -5.82
CA LYS A 37 0.55 0.51 -5.03
C LYS A 37 1.27 -0.81 -5.32
N GLU A 38 1.57 -1.06 -6.59
CA GLU A 38 2.29 -2.25 -7.02
C GLU A 38 3.74 -2.26 -6.51
N GLU A 39 4.44 -1.12 -6.56
CA GLU A 39 5.77 -0.99 -5.98
C GLU A 39 5.78 -1.20 -4.46
N GLU A 40 4.78 -0.67 -3.75
CA GLU A 40 4.63 -0.89 -2.31
C GLU A 40 4.38 -2.37 -1.99
N ARG A 41 3.54 -3.05 -2.78
CA ARG A 41 3.35 -4.50 -2.67
C ARG A 41 4.65 -5.27 -2.86
N ILE A 42 5.48 -4.89 -3.82
CA ILE A 42 6.80 -5.51 -4.05
C ILE A 42 7.68 -5.32 -2.82
N LYS A 43 7.75 -4.11 -2.26
CA LYS A 43 8.51 -3.83 -1.03
C LYS A 43 8.04 -4.69 0.14
N MET A 44 6.72 -4.87 0.31
CA MET A 44 6.17 -5.74 1.36
C MET A 44 6.47 -7.22 1.14
N ARG A 45 6.55 -7.68 -0.11
CA ARG A 45 7.01 -9.05 -0.42
C ARG A 45 8.49 -9.25 -0.07
N ILE A 46 9.34 -8.27 -0.36
CA ILE A 46 10.76 -8.29 0.01
C ILE A 46 10.90 -8.30 1.53
N TRP A 47 10.13 -7.46 2.23
CA TRP A 47 10.08 -7.44 3.70
C TRP A 47 9.66 -8.79 4.27
N ALA A 48 8.60 -9.40 3.72
CA ALA A 48 8.13 -10.71 4.14
C ALA A 48 9.17 -11.83 3.91
N ALA A 49 9.91 -11.75 2.80
CA ALA A 49 10.99 -12.68 2.49
C ALA A 49 12.17 -12.54 3.47
N ALA A 50 12.58 -11.29 3.77
CA ALA A 50 13.59 -11.01 4.79
C ALA A 50 13.14 -11.52 6.18
N GLN A 51 11.87 -11.31 6.53
CA GLN A 51 11.30 -11.83 7.78
C GLN A 51 11.29 -13.36 7.81
N ALA A 52 11.02 -14.02 6.69
CA ALA A 52 11.13 -15.47 6.57
C ALA A 52 12.56 -15.93 6.86
N GLU A 53 13.58 -15.22 6.35
CA GLU A 53 14.99 -15.54 6.57
C GLU A 53 15.41 -15.39 8.03
N LEU A 54 14.93 -14.36 8.74
CA LEU A 54 15.17 -14.22 10.17
C LEU A 54 14.49 -15.32 11.01
N LEU A 55 13.28 -15.74 10.63
CA LEU A 55 12.58 -16.81 11.36
C LEU A 55 13.22 -18.20 11.16
N GLN A 56 14.11 -18.35 10.16
CA GLN A 56 14.81 -19.60 9.87
C GLN A 56 15.95 -19.90 10.84
N THR A 57 16.44 -18.93 11.61
CA THR A 57 17.62 -19.13 12.47
C THR A 57 17.27 -19.78 13.79
N THR A 58 16.93 -21.07 13.72
CA THR A 58 17.11 -21.99 14.85
C THR A 58 18.60 -22.36 15.02
N ASP A 59 19.42 -22.08 14.01
CA ASP A 59 20.86 -22.34 13.99
C ASP A 59 21.63 -21.06 14.39
N LEU A 60 22.03 -20.97 15.66
CA LEU A 60 22.70 -19.80 16.26
C LEU A 60 24.05 -19.45 15.59
N ASN A 61 24.60 -20.36 14.77
CA ASN A 61 25.86 -20.18 14.06
C ASN A 61 25.71 -19.69 12.61
N LYS A 62 24.46 -19.55 12.11
CA LYS A 62 24.23 -19.05 10.75
C LYS A 62 24.32 -17.52 10.75
N ASP A 63 25.35 -16.98 10.10
CA ASP A 63 25.43 -15.56 9.80
C ASP A 63 24.32 -15.21 8.79
N ILE A 64 23.35 -14.42 9.23
CA ILE A 64 22.18 -14.01 8.44
C ILE A 64 22.54 -12.84 7.52
N GLY A 65 23.75 -12.28 7.67
CA GLY A 65 24.15 -11.03 7.04
C GLY A 65 23.30 -9.84 7.50
N GLU A 66 23.70 -8.64 7.07
CA GLU A 66 23.03 -7.40 7.45
C GLU A 66 21.80 -7.07 6.60
N LEU A 67 21.68 -7.65 5.39
CA LEU A 67 20.64 -7.28 4.41
C LEU A 67 19.21 -7.53 4.92
N PRO A 68 18.86 -8.71 5.49
CA PRO A 68 17.50 -8.92 6.00
C PRO A 68 17.13 -7.95 7.13
N LEU A 69 18.10 -7.64 8.00
CA LEU A 69 17.93 -6.68 9.09
C LEU A 69 17.74 -5.26 8.56
N GLU A 70 18.51 -4.86 7.55
CA GLU A 70 18.39 -3.56 6.89
C GLU A 70 17.02 -3.38 6.23
N ILE A 71 16.55 -4.39 5.50
CA ILE A 71 15.21 -4.40 4.88
C ILE A 71 14.12 -4.20 5.94
N ILE A 72 14.21 -4.92 7.06
CA ILE A 72 13.20 -4.86 8.11
C ILE A 72 13.22 -3.52 8.83
N ARG A 73 14.42 -3.01 9.15
CA ARG A 73 14.61 -1.71 9.84
C ARG A 73 14.20 -0.52 8.98
N ASN A 74 14.38 -0.58 7.66
CA ASN A 74 14.09 0.54 6.77
C ASN A 74 12.58 0.69 6.47
N ASN A 75 11.75 -0.28 6.82
CA ASN A 75 10.29 -0.17 6.66
C ASN A 75 9.64 0.53 7.86
N THR A 76 9.58 1.86 7.81
CA THR A 76 9.01 2.70 8.89
C THR A 76 7.65 3.29 8.56
N SER A 77 7.21 3.25 7.30
CA SER A 77 6.06 4.01 6.82
C SER A 77 4.81 3.17 6.54
N THR A 78 4.95 1.86 6.36
CA THR A 78 3.82 1.00 5.99
C THR A 78 3.23 0.35 7.24
N PRO A 79 1.98 0.65 7.62
CA PRO A 79 1.37 0.06 8.80
C PRO A 79 1.10 -1.42 8.56
N MET A 80 1.54 -2.27 9.47
CA MET A 80 1.46 -3.72 9.28
C MET A 80 1.23 -4.48 10.58
N ILE A 81 0.70 -5.68 10.46
CA ILE A 81 0.44 -6.60 11.56
C ILE A 81 0.88 -7.99 11.11
N LEU A 82 1.89 -8.52 11.80
CA LEU A 82 2.34 -9.90 11.64
C LEU A 82 1.54 -10.79 12.59
N VAL A 83 0.95 -11.85 12.06
CA VAL A 83 0.23 -12.87 12.84
C VAL A 83 0.95 -14.19 12.67
N ASN A 84 1.63 -14.65 13.71
CA ASN A 84 2.31 -15.94 13.73
C ASN A 84 1.30 -17.08 13.86
N VAL A 85 1.72 -18.30 13.50
CA VAL A 85 0.88 -19.50 13.63
C VAL A 85 0.52 -19.88 15.07
N ASP A 86 1.33 -19.46 16.04
CA ASP A 86 1.06 -19.62 17.48
C ASP A 86 0.02 -18.60 18.01
N GLY A 87 -0.44 -17.69 17.15
CA GLY A 87 -1.41 -16.65 17.48
C GLY A 87 -0.78 -15.36 18.03
N VAL A 88 0.56 -15.25 18.09
CA VAL A 88 1.22 -14.01 18.46
C VAL A 88 0.96 -12.94 17.39
N VAL A 89 0.50 -11.78 17.83
CA VAL A 89 0.18 -10.63 16.97
C VAL A 89 1.19 -9.52 17.23
N SER A 90 2.00 -9.21 16.22
CA SER A 90 3.04 -8.19 16.27
C SER A 90 2.69 -7.03 15.35
N PRO A 91 2.17 -5.91 15.89
CA PRO A 91 1.91 -4.70 15.13
C PRO A 91 3.21 -3.89 14.91
N ASN A 92 3.41 -3.39 13.70
CA ASN A 92 4.51 -2.50 13.34
C ASN A 92 3.96 -1.24 12.65
N ASN A 93 4.62 -0.10 12.87
CA ASN A 93 4.22 1.21 12.32
C ASN A 93 2.75 1.59 12.67
N LEU A 94 2.32 1.24 13.89
CA LEU A 94 0.99 1.52 14.45
C LEU A 94 1.12 2.20 15.82
N ASP A 95 0.13 2.99 16.22
CA ASP A 95 0.10 3.67 17.53
C ASP A 95 0.04 2.66 18.68
N GLU A 96 1.15 2.56 19.44
CA GLU A 96 1.32 1.63 20.57
C GLU A 96 0.22 1.74 21.63
N ARG A 97 -0.39 2.93 21.80
CA ARG A 97 -1.47 3.11 22.77
C ARG A 97 -2.73 2.37 22.34
N LYS A 98 -2.98 2.29 21.03
CA LYS A 98 -4.15 1.63 20.44
C LYS A 98 -3.93 0.14 20.25
N THR A 99 -2.69 -0.30 20.04
CA THR A 99 -2.37 -1.73 19.83
C THR A 99 -2.56 -2.58 21.09
N LYS A 100 -2.65 -1.98 22.28
CA LYS A 100 -3.06 -2.66 23.52
C LYS A 100 -4.50 -3.16 23.49
N ASP A 101 -5.35 -2.58 22.64
CA ASP A 101 -6.72 -3.03 22.43
C ASP A 101 -6.78 -4.15 21.38
N SER A 102 -7.14 -5.36 21.82
CA SER A 102 -7.33 -6.51 20.94
C SER A 102 -8.42 -6.28 19.89
N ALA A 103 -9.49 -5.55 20.22
CA ALA A 103 -10.56 -5.24 19.27
C ALA A 103 -10.06 -4.28 18.17
N TYR A 104 -9.22 -3.30 18.52
CA TYR A 104 -8.53 -2.44 17.56
C TYR A 104 -7.68 -3.25 16.58
N LEU A 105 -6.84 -4.18 17.07
CA LEU A 105 -5.99 -5.01 16.22
C LEU A 105 -6.82 -5.91 15.30
N LYS A 106 -7.87 -6.57 15.81
CA LYS A 106 -8.76 -7.41 14.98
C LYS A 106 -9.43 -6.62 13.86
N ARG A 107 -9.86 -5.38 14.15
CA ARG A 107 -10.43 -4.48 13.14
C ARG A 107 -9.38 -4.11 12.10
N LYS A 108 -8.15 -3.78 12.52
CA LYS A 108 -7.06 -3.41 11.60
C LYS A 108 -6.61 -4.57 10.72
N ILE A 109 -6.53 -5.80 11.24
CA ILE A 109 -6.27 -7.00 10.45
C ILE A 109 -7.30 -7.15 9.32
N ARG A 110 -8.59 -6.97 9.63
CA ARG A 110 -9.67 -7.04 8.63
C ARG A 110 -9.57 -5.90 7.61
N GLU A 111 -9.31 -4.69 8.07
CA GLU A 111 -9.14 -3.51 7.22
C GLU A 111 -7.98 -3.71 6.23
N PHE A 112 -6.82 -4.15 6.73
CA PHE A 112 -5.63 -4.40 5.93
C PHE A 112 -5.84 -5.56 4.95
N GLY A 113 -6.44 -6.67 5.39
CA GLY A 113 -6.76 -7.79 4.50
C GLY A 113 -7.76 -7.44 3.39
N ASN A 114 -8.62 -6.44 3.60
CA ASN A 114 -9.53 -5.94 2.57
C ASN A 114 -8.84 -4.93 1.63
N ALA A 115 -7.90 -4.14 2.15
CA ALA A 115 -7.18 -3.12 1.38
C ALA A 115 -6.12 -3.76 0.47
N ASN A 116 -5.42 -4.77 0.98
CA ASN A 116 -4.33 -5.46 0.30
C ASN A 116 -4.35 -6.97 0.59
N PRO A 117 -4.14 -7.83 -0.43
CA PRO A 117 -3.90 -9.26 -0.25
C PRO A 117 -2.82 -9.53 0.82
N PRO A 118 -3.14 -10.28 1.89
CA PRO A 118 -2.15 -10.66 2.90
C PRO A 118 -1.01 -11.48 2.30
N ILE A 119 0.18 -11.37 2.87
CA ILE A 119 1.36 -12.13 2.43
C ILE A 119 1.62 -13.26 3.42
N GLU A 120 1.57 -14.49 2.92
CA GLU A 120 1.95 -15.65 3.74
C GLU A 120 3.47 -15.80 3.78
N ILE A 121 4.01 -15.92 5.00
CA ILE A 121 5.43 -16.17 5.23
C ILE A 121 5.57 -17.67 5.43
N VAL A 122 6.15 -18.33 4.41
CA VAL A 122 6.27 -19.79 4.34
C VAL A 122 7.74 -20.17 4.29
N TYR A 123 8.12 -21.23 5.01
CA TYR A 123 9.44 -21.83 4.96
C TYR A 123 9.33 -23.35 4.88
N LYS A 124 10.05 -24.00 3.96
CA LYS A 124 9.99 -25.46 3.74
C LYS A 124 8.54 -26.01 3.66
N ASN A 125 7.65 -25.27 2.99
CA ASN A 125 6.22 -25.57 2.86
C ASN A 125 5.40 -25.47 4.15
N GLU A 126 5.98 -25.00 5.25
CA GLU A 126 5.26 -24.69 6.49
C GLU A 126 5.00 -23.19 6.58
N LYS A 127 3.75 -22.83 6.87
CA LYS A 127 3.37 -21.45 7.14
C LYS A 127 3.91 -21.06 8.52
N LEU A 128 4.70 -19.99 8.57
CA LEU A 128 5.25 -19.45 9.82
C LEU A 128 4.40 -18.28 10.34
N ALA A 129 3.95 -17.41 9.42
CA ALA A 129 3.17 -16.24 9.77
C ALA A 129 2.34 -15.72 8.58
N THR A 130 1.44 -14.79 8.85
CA THR A 130 0.71 -14.01 7.84
C THR A 130 0.94 -12.52 8.10
N LEU A 131 1.32 -11.79 7.07
CA LEU A 131 1.52 -10.34 7.11
C LEU A 131 0.29 -9.63 6.53
N TYR A 132 -0.40 -8.88 7.38
CA TYR A 132 -1.47 -7.95 6.99
C TYR A 132 -0.90 -6.54 6.94
N TYR A 133 -1.07 -5.83 5.84
CA TYR A 133 -0.51 -4.49 5.69
C TYR A 133 -1.49 -3.51 5.04
N GLY A 134 -1.47 -2.27 5.53
CA GLY A 134 -2.23 -1.16 4.96
C GLY A 134 -1.42 -0.41 3.92
N ASP A 135 -2.05 0.60 3.33
CA ASP A 135 -1.38 1.54 2.44
C ASP A 135 -0.46 2.47 3.28
N SER A 136 0.72 2.81 2.78
CA SER A 136 1.58 3.81 3.45
C SER A 136 0.96 5.20 3.47
N GLU A 137 1.52 6.09 4.28
CA GLU A 137 1.08 7.49 4.35
C GLU A 137 1.14 8.19 2.97
N ILE A 138 2.13 7.85 2.14
CA ILE A 138 2.31 8.44 0.81
C ILE A 138 1.18 7.99 -0.12
N ILE A 139 0.91 6.68 -0.20
CA ILE A 139 -0.21 6.13 -0.98
C ILE A 139 -1.53 6.75 -0.50
N THR A 140 -1.71 6.82 0.81
CA THR A 140 -2.92 7.41 1.40
C THR A 140 -3.12 8.85 0.96
N LYS A 141 -2.07 9.68 0.91
CA LYS A 141 -2.13 11.07 0.41
C LYS A 141 -2.40 11.12 -1.10
N LEU A 142 -1.71 10.29 -1.89
CA LEU A 142 -1.85 10.25 -3.35
C LEU A 142 -3.27 9.90 -3.80
N LYS A 143 -3.99 9.07 -3.03
CA LYS A 143 -5.39 8.71 -3.30
C LYS A 143 -6.32 9.94 -3.41
N TYR A 144 -6.05 11.00 -2.65
CA TYR A 144 -6.91 12.20 -2.62
C TYR A 144 -6.44 13.33 -3.53
N TYR A 145 -5.21 13.25 -4.06
CA TYR A 145 -4.64 14.30 -4.89
C TYR A 145 -5.45 14.64 -6.15
N PRO A 146 -6.00 13.66 -6.91
CA PRO A 146 -6.82 13.96 -8.08
C PRO A 146 -8.09 14.77 -7.76
N MET A 147 -8.70 14.54 -6.59
CA MET A 147 -9.93 15.23 -6.18
C MET A 147 -9.66 16.70 -5.82
N ALA A 148 -8.47 17.01 -5.31
CA ALA A 148 -8.06 18.39 -5.03
C ALA A 148 -7.89 19.25 -6.29
N LEU A 149 -7.68 18.63 -7.46
CA LEU A 149 -7.59 19.35 -8.74
C LEU A 149 -8.97 19.73 -9.33
N VAL A 150 -10.03 19.07 -8.86
CA VAL A 150 -11.41 19.29 -9.34
C VAL A 150 -12.14 20.36 -8.53
N LEU A 151 -11.65 20.67 -7.32
CA LEU A 151 -12.25 21.59 -6.35
C LEU A 151 -11.64 22.99 -6.43
#